data_AF-A0A839EIF5-F1
#
_entry.id   AF-A0A839EIF5-F1
#
_cell.length_a   1.000
_cell.length_b   1.000
_cell.length_c   1.000
_cell.angle_alpha   90.00
_cell.angle_beta   90.00
_cell.angle_gamma   90.00
#
_symmetry.space_group_name_H-M   'P 1'
#
loop_
_entity.id
_entity.type
_entity.pdbx_description
1 polymer ?
#
loop_
_entity_poly.entity_id
_entity_poly.type
_entity_poly.pdbx_seq_one_letter_code
_entity_poly.pdbx_strand_id
1 'polypeptide(L)'
;MRFWSRRAARDEARPRRPRPFETLDNLDHLVDEGHLVALAAVHLSTKNEIVLRTLRDGGSWNEEDGVAMAQRAVDALLIELGQTAHRLSKETQRATPLPLPDPDAPGARRPGRAERARLARLRKHFERQREESERLSARTRTMRGVMDRLRTTRQDDETLREIALRARDDTLAELVHARLIPRRAIVQQTEEEQREAIAGVKADLARLLEEHEGY
;
A
#
# COMPACT_ATOMS: atom_id res chain seq x y z
N MET A 1 45.42 -16.41 -38.10
CA MET A 1 44.00 -16.01 -38.25
C MET A 1 43.36 -15.84 -36.87
N ARG A 2 43.10 -14.61 -36.43
CA ARG A 2 42.46 -14.27 -35.13
C ARG A 2 41.14 -13.58 -35.41
N PHE A 3 40.00 -14.27 -35.25
CA PHE A 3 38.66 -13.74 -35.58
C PHE A 3 37.63 -13.88 -34.45
N TRP A 4 38.05 -13.84 -33.18
CA TRP A 4 37.14 -14.09 -32.04
C TRP A 4 37.20 -13.06 -30.90
N SER A 5 37.71 -11.84 -31.12
CA SER A 5 37.80 -10.81 -30.05
C SER A 5 36.75 -9.70 -30.09
N ARG A 6 35.87 -9.62 -31.11
CA ARG A 6 34.91 -8.50 -31.25
C ARG A 6 33.50 -8.73 -30.66
N ARG A 7 33.12 -9.96 -30.27
CA ARG A 7 31.79 -10.21 -29.67
C ARG A 7 31.76 -9.98 -28.15
N ALA A 8 32.81 -10.35 -27.43
CA ALA A 8 32.87 -10.16 -25.98
C ALA A 8 32.86 -8.66 -25.59
N ALA A 9 33.56 -7.81 -26.34
CA ALA A 9 33.60 -6.37 -26.10
C ALA A 9 32.27 -5.63 -26.39
N ARG A 10 31.31 -6.24 -27.08
CA ARG A 10 29.99 -5.63 -27.35
C ARG A 10 28.99 -5.82 -26.20
N ASP A 11 29.18 -6.82 -25.35
CA ASP A 11 28.31 -7.03 -24.18
C ASP A 11 28.70 -6.14 -22.99
N GLU A 12 29.98 -5.74 -22.89
CA GLU A 12 30.45 -4.78 -21.86
C GLU A 12 30.04 -3.33 -22.15
N ALA A 13 29.75 -2.98 -23.41
CA ALA A 13 29.45 -1.61 -23.85
C ALA A 13 27.94 -1.28 -23.91
N ARG A 14 27.05 -2.23 -23.60
CA ARG A 14 25.63 -1.88 -23.42
C ARG A 14 25.50 -1.18 -22.07
N PRO A 15 25.00 0.07 -22.01
CA PRO A 15 24.62 0.65 -20.74
C PRO A 15 23.63 -0.32 -20.09
N ARG A 16 24.01 -0.90 -18.94
CA ARG A 16 23.06 -1.62 -18.11
C ARG A 16 21.91 -0.65 -17.92
N ARG A 17 20.71 -1.02 -18.38
CA ARG A 17 19.51 -0.25 -18.00
C ARG A 17 19.57 -0.18 -16.47
N PRO A 18 19.57 1.02 -15.87
CA PRO A 18 19.53 1.11 -14.42
C PRO A 18 18.34 0.27 -13.99
N ARG A 19 18.60 -0.70 -13.13
CA ARG A 19 17.52 -1.50 -12.58
C ARG A 19 16.56 -0.50 -11.89
N PRO A 20 15.24 -0.72 -11.89
CA PRO A 20 14.30 0.24 -11.30
C PRO A 20 14.58 0.61 -9.83
N PHE A 21 15.40 -0.18 -9.15
CA PHE A 21 15.85 -0.01 -7.77
C PHE A 21 17.31 0.48 -7.63
N GLU A 22 18.04 0.65 -8.73
CA GLU A 22 19.41 1.19 -8.77
C GLU A 22 19.44 2.73 -8.77
N THR A 23 18.31 3.41 -8.96
CA THR A 23 18.18 4.82 -8.56
C THR A 23 18.00 4.88 -7.05
N LEU A 24 19.09 4.63 -6.34
CA LEU A 24 19.24 4.77 -4.88
C LEU A 24 19.14 6.23 -4.40
N ASP A 25 18.91 7.18 -5.32
CA ASP A 25 18.63 8.61 -5.07
C ASP A 25 17.24 8.89 -4.48
N ASN A 26 16.46 7.88 -4.08
CA ASN A 26 15.09 8.10 -3.60
C ASN A 26 14.73 7.38 -2.30
N LEU A 27 15.69 6.86 -1.52
CA LEU A 27 15.33 6.21 -0.25
C LEU A 27 14.57 7.16 0.68
N ASP A 28 15.07 8.38 0.84
CA ASP A 28 14.43 9.39 1.71
C ASP A 28 13.05 9.76 1.20
N HIS A 29 12.89 9.96 -0.11
CA HIS A 29 11.58 10.22 -0.71
C HIS A 29 10.61 9.04 -0.55
N LEU A 30 11.07 7.80 -0.75
CA LEU A 30 10.24 6.61 -0.54
C LEU A 30 9.84 6.45 0.94
N VAL A 31 10.73 6.86 1.85
CA VAL A 31 10.44 6.92 3.28
C VAL A 31 9.41 8.01 3.57
N ASP A 32 9.53 9.19 2.96
CA ASP A 32 8.60 10.29 3.13
C ASP A 32 7.21 9.96 2.53
N GLU A 33 7.14 9.39 1.32
CA GLU A 33 5.89 8.88 0.73
C GLU A 33 5.28 7.79 1.61
N GLY A 34 6.08 6.82 2.05
CA GLY A 34 5.63 5.75 2.94
C GLY A 34 5.13 6.28 4.29
N HIS A 35 5.75 7.34 4.79
CA HIS A 35 5.34 8.04 6.00
C HIS A 35 4.00 8.76 5.81
N LEU A 36 3.79 9.45 4.69
CA LEU A 36 2.50 10.09 4.37
C LEU A 36 1.36 9.06 4.29
N VAL A 37 1.60 7.90 3.67
CA VAL A 37 0.63 6.79 3.62
C VAL A 37 0.34 6.28 5.03
N ALA A 38 1.37 6.16 5.88
CA ALA A 38 1.19 5.75 7.27
C ALA A 38 0.38 6.76 8.08
N LEU A 39 0.61 8.08 7.90
CA LEU A 39 -0.18 9.13 8.55
C LEU A 39 -1.65 9.08 8.11
N ALA A 40 -1.94 8.81 6.83
CA ALA A 40 -3.30 8.62 6.36
C ALA A 40 -3.98 7.41 7.02
N ALA A 41 -3.25 6.31 7.25
CA ALA A 41 -3.76 5.15 7.96
C ALA A 41 -4.05 5.46 9.45
N VAL A 42 -3.16 6.20 10.11
CA VAL A 42 -3.34 6.68 11.49
C VAL A 42 -4.59 7.55 11.58
N HIS A 43 -4.72 8.55 10.70
CA HIS A 43 -5.87 9.45 10.63
C HIS A 43 -7.18 8.67 10.45
N LEU A 44 -7.22 7.72 9.51
CA LEU A 44 -8.39 6.87 9.30
C LEU A 44 -8.74 6.03 10.54
N SER A 45 -7.73 5.47 11.21
CA SER A 45 -7.93 4.69 12.44
C SER A 45 -8.48 5.56 13.56
N THR A 46 -7.92 6.76 13.77
CA THR A 46 -8.40 7.74 14.75
C THR A 46 -9.83 8.14 14.46
N LYS A 47 -10.14 8.48 13.21
CA LYS A 47 -11.48 8.83 12.75
C LYS A 47 -12.50 7.73 13.04
N ASN A 48 -12.16 6.48 12.74
CA ASN A 48 -13.04 5.34 13.04
C ASN A 48 -13.30 5.19 14.54
N GLU A 49 -12.31 5.41 15.38
CA GLU A 49 -12.48 5.37 16.84
C GLU A 49 -13.39 6.50 17.33
N ILE A 50 -13.25 7.71 16.77
CA ILE A 50 -14.14 8.86 17.05
C ILE A 50 -15.58 8.51 16.68
N VAL A 51 -15.81 8.01 15.45
CA VAL A 51 -17.15 7.59 14.98
C VAL A 51 -17.76 6.58 15.94
N LEU A 52 -17.01 5.55 16.34
CA LEU A 52 -17.49 4.53 17.26
C LEU A 52 -17.86 5.14 18.61
N ARG A 53 -17.00 5.97 19.20
CA ARG A 53 -17.26 6.58 20.50
C ARG A 53 -18.46 7.55 20.47
N THR A 54 -18.59 8.35 19.42
CA THR A 54 -19.70 9.29 19.27
C THR A 54 -21.02 8.57 19.02
N LEU A 55 -21.06 7.57 18.14
CA LEU A 55 -22.31 6.89 17.77
C LEU A 55 -22.74 5.80 18.77
N ARG A 56 -21.78 5.08 19.36
CA ARG A 56 -22.07 3.95 20.27
C ARG A 56 -22.22 4.41 21.72
N ASP A 57 -21.31 5.25 22.18
CA ASP A 57 -21.17 5.57 23.61
C ASP A 57 -21.79 6.93 23.97
N GLY A 58 -22.19 7.72 22.96
CA GLY A 58 -22.73 9.07 23.16
C GLY A 58 -21.73 10.03 23.78
N GLY A 59 -20.43 9.70 23.74
CA GLY A 59 -19.37 10.48 24.35
C GLY A 59 -19.20 11.84 23.69
N SER A 60 -19.04 12.89 24.50
CA SER A 60 -18.64 14.21 24.01
C SER A 60 -17.17 14.20 23.56
N TRP A 61 -16.83 15.06 22.60
CA TRP A 61 -15.46 15.23 22.14
C TRP A 61 -14.59 15.85 23.24
N ASN A 62 -13.45 15.19 23.50
CA ASN A 62 -12.34 15.74 24.28
C ASN A 62 -11.08 15.64 23.40
N GLU A 63 -10.34 16.74 23.34
CA GLU A 63 -9.10 16.82 22.56
C GLU A 63 -7.98 15.95 23.12
N GLU A 64 -7.83 15.87 24.45
CA GLU A 64 -6.84 14.99 25.09
C GLU A 64 -7.10 13.52 24.75
N ASP A 65 -8.38 13.14 24.73
CA ASP A 65 -8.80 11.80 24.30
C ASP A 65 -8.48 11.57 22.82
N GLY A 66 -8.70 12.57 21.96
CA GLY A 66 -8.36 12.52 20.54
C GLY A 66 -6.87 12.32 20.30
N VAL A 67 -6.02 13.05 21.02
CA VAL A 67 -4.56 12.86 20.98
C VAL A 67 -4.21 11.45 21.42
N ALA A 68 -4.81 10.94 22.51
CA ALA A 68 -4.59 9.58 22.98
C ALA A 68 -5.03 8.51 21.96
N MET A 69 -6.11 8.75 21.20
CA MET A 69 -6.54 7.87 20.10
C MET A 69 -5.49 7.85 18.96
N ALA A 70 -5.05 9.02 18.50
CA ALA A 70 -4.02 9.14 17.47
C ALA A 70 -2.72 8.45 17.92
N GLN A 71 -2.34 8.65 19.18
CA GLN A 71 -1.19 8.02 19.80
C GLN A 71 -1.29 6.48 19.78
N ARG A 72 -2.43 5.91 20.19
CA ARG A 72 -2.68 4.46 20.11
C ARG A 72 -2.66 3.93 18.68
N ALA A 73 -3.20 4.69 17.72
CA ALA A 73 -3.19 4.32 16.32
C ALA A 73 -1.76 4.27 15.75
N VAL A 74 -0.89 5.23 16.12
CA VAL A 74 0.54 5.18 15.77
C VAL A 74 1.23 3.98 16.42
N ASP A 75 0.98 3.72 17.70
CA ASP A 75 1.58 2.59 18.42
C ASP A 75 1.18 1.23 17.81
N ALA A 76 -0.10 1.07 17.46
CA ALA A 76 -0.59 -0.12 16.77
C ALA A 76 0.08 -0.30 15.39
N LEU A 77 0.17 0.77 14.60
CA LEU A 77 0.81 0.73 13.29
C LEU A 77 2.30 0.39 13.39
N LEU A 78 3.02 0.96 14.36
CA LEU A 78 4.44 0.64 14.61
C LEU A 78 4.65 -0.85 14.91
N ILE A 79 3.73 -1.48 15.66
CA ILE A 79 3.78 -2.93 15.93
C ILE A 79 3.60 -3.73 14.63
N GLU A 80 2.60 -3.40 13.82
CA GLU A 80 2.31 -4.09 12.56
C GLU A 80 3.45 -3.95 11.54
N LEU A 81 3.97 -2.73 11.38
CA LEU A 81 5.11 -2.47 10.50
C LEU A 81 6.36 -3.18 11.01
N GLY A 82 6.57 -3.25 12.33
CA GLY A 82 7.68 -4.00 12.94
C GLY A 82 7.62 -5.50 12.65
N GLN A 83 6.44 -6.11 12.78
CA GLN A 83 6.22 -7.52 12.43
C GLN A 83 6.47 -7.78 10.94
N THR A 84 6.03 -6.85 10.09
CA THR A 84 6.22 -6.94 8.64
C THR A 84 7.68 -6.77 8.24
N ALA A 85 8.39 -5.80 8.82
CA ALA A 85 9.82 -5.62 8.62
C ALA A 85 10.62 -6.85 9.04
N HIS A 86 10.25 -7.49 10.16
CA HIS A 86 10.88 -8.73 10.61
C HIS A 86 10.68 -9.88 9.63
N ARG A 87 9.45 -10.06 9.11
CA ARG A 87 9.15 -11.07 8.07
C ARG A 87 9.98 -10.83 6.80
N LEU A 88 10.02 -9.60 6.30
CA LEU A 88 10.81 -9.22 5.12
C LEU A 88 12.31 -9.45 5.34
N SER A 89 12.83 -9.20 6.55
CA SER A 89 14.22 -9.48 6.88
C SER A 89 14.54 -10.97 6.80
N LYS A 90 13.65 -11.84 7.29
CA LYS A 90 13.82 -13.31 7.17
C LYS A 90 13.73 -13.78 5.73
N GLU A 91 12.84 -13.20 4.93
CA GLU A 91 12.74 -13.50 3.50
C GLU A 91 14.01 -13.08 2.75
N THR A 92 14.56 -11.90 3.06
CA THR A 92 15.82 -11.41 2.48
C THR A 92 16.98 -12.36 2.78
N GLN A 93 17.08 -12.84 4.03
CA GLN A 93 18.10 -13.82 4.43
C GLN A 93 17.96 -15.14 3.67
N ARG A 94 16.73 -15.63 3.45
CA ARG A 94 16.46 -16.85 2.68
C ARG A 94 16.73 -16.68 1.19
N ALA A 95 16.47 -15.49 0.65
CA ALA A 95 16.68 -15.17 -0.76
C ALA A 95 18.14 -14.89 -1.11
N THR A 96 19.02 -14.70 -0.12
CA THR A 96 20.44 -14.40 -0.33
C THR A 96 21.11 -15.59 -1.03
N PRO A 97 21.57 -15.45 -2.29
CA PRO A 97 22.16 -16.56 -3.01
C PRO A 97 23.52 -16.96 -2.44
N LEU A 98 23.80 -18.27 -2.38
CA LEU A 98 25.14 -18.78 -2.13
C LEU A 98 26.07 -18.42 -3.31
N PRO A 99 27.37 -18.17 -3.05
CA PRO A 99 28.32 -17.87 -4.12
C PRO A 99 28.43 -19.04 -5.10
N LEU A 100 28.38 -18.73 -6.39
CA LEU A 100 28.64 -19.69 -7.46
C LEU A 100 30.11 -20.13 -7.43
N PRO A 101 30.42 -21.41 -7.76
CA PRO A 101 31.79 -21.85 -7.95
C PRO A 101 32.48 -21.01 -9.02
N ASP A 102 33.67 -20.51 -8.72
CA ASP A 102 34.48 -19.75 -9.66
C ASP A 102 34.98 -20.71 -10.78
N PRO A 103 34.55 -20.52 -12.04
CA PRO A 103 34.98 -21.36 -13.16
C PRO A 103 36.48 -21.23 -13.45
N ASP A 104 37.13 -20.15 -12.99
CA ASP A 104 38.54 -19.85 -13.21
C ASP A 104 39.41 -20.18 -11.98
N ALA A 105 38.84 -20.85 -10.97
CA ALA A 105 39.58 -21.29 -9.79
C ALA A 105 40.77 -22.21 -10.17
N PRO A 106 41.94 -22.08 -9.48
CA PRO A 106 43.09 -22.95 -9.73
C PRO A 106 42.71 -24.44 -9.58
N GLY A 107 42.92 -25.23 -10.64
CA GLY A 107 42.56 -26.65 -10.67
C GLY A 107 41.16 -26.98 -11.21
N ALA A 108 40.37 -25.98 -11.62
CA ALA A 108 39.08 -26.22 -12.24
C ALA A 108 39.22 -26.89 -13.63
N ARG A 109 38.48 -27.99 -13.86
CA ARG A 109 38.40 -28.62 -15.18
C ARG A 109 37.55 -27.77 -16.11
N ARG A 110 37.97 -27.63 -17.38
CA ARG A 110 37.19 -26.90 -18.39
C ARG A 110 35.85 -27.62 -18.62
N PRO A 111 34.71 -26.94 -18.40
CA PRO A 111 33.41 -27.58 -18.51
C PRO A 111 33.09 -27.93 -19.97
N GLY A 112 32.46 -29.10 -20.16
CA GLY A 112 31.96 -29.57 -21.45
C GLY A 112 30.76 -28.75 -21.97
N ARG A 113 30.31 -28.99 -23.21
CA ARG A 113 29.21 -28.20 -23.82
C ARG A 113 27.89 -28.27 -23.03
N ALA A 114 27.50 -29.46 -22.57
CA ALA A 114 26.30 -29.66 -21.76
C ALA A 114 26.42 -29.00 -20.38
N GLU A 115 27.60 -29.08 -19.78
CA GLU A 115 27.92 -28.48 -18.49
C GLU A 115 27.89 -26.94 -18.56
N ARG A 116 28.42 -26.34 -19.63
CA ARG A 116 28.32 -24.89 -19.88
C ARG A 116 26.86 -24.41 -19.98
N ALA A 117 26.00 -25.17 -20.66
CA ALA A 117 24.58 -24.83 -20.75
C ALA A 117 23.88 -24.91 -19.38
N ARG A 118 24.24 -25.91 -18.55
CA ARG A 118 23.76 -26.04 -17.18
C ARG A 118 24.23 -24.86 -16.31
N LEU A 119 25.51 -24.51 -16.36
CA LEU A 119 26.09 -23.38 -15.63
C LEU A 119 25.46 -22.04 -16.06
N ALA A 120 25.17 -21.84 -17.34
CA ALA A 120 24.49 -20.64 -17.81
C ALA A 120 23.06 -20.51 -17.24
N ARG A 121 22.31 -21.62 -17.15
CA ARG A 121 20.98 -21.64 -16.52
C ARG A 121 21.06 -21.35 -15.03
N LEU A 122 22.04 -21.94 -14.34
CA LEU A 122 22.30 -21.67 -12.92
C LEU A 122 22.63 -20.19 -12.71
N ARG A 123 23.55 -19.62 -13.48
CA ARG A 123 23.89 -18.18 -13.40
C ARG A 123 22.66 -17.28 -13.50
N LYS A 124 21.82 -17.50 -14.50
CA LYS A 124 20.57 -16.74 -14.67
C LYS A 124 19.60 -16.90 -13.48
N HIS A 125 19.54 -18.08 -12.89
CA HIS A 125 18.75 -18.31 -11.68
C HIS A 125 19.32 -17.54 -10.48
N PHE A 126 20.63 -17.61 -10.26
CA PHE A 126 21.31 -16.86 -9.19
C PHE A 126 21.22 -15.35 -9.38
N GLU A 127 21.27 -14.84 -10.60
CA GLU A 127 21.05 -13.43 -10.92
C GLU A 127 19.65 -12.98 -10.49
N ARG A 128 18.61 -13.76 -10.79
CA ARG A 128 17.23 -13.46 -10.35
C ARG A 128 17.09 -13.48 -8.83
N GLN A 129 17.68 -14.48 -8.16
CA GLN A 129 17.66 -14.55 -6.70
C GLN A 129 18.38 -13.35 -6.06
N ARG A 130 19.49 -12.91 -6.66
CA ARG A 130 20.20 -11.71 -6.22
C ARG A 130 19.35 -10.46 -6.39
N GLU A 131 18.70 -10.28 -7.54
CA GLU A 131 17.79 -9.15 -7.79
C GLU A 131 16.61 -9.14 -6.81
N GLU A 132 16.04 -10.32 -6.51
CA GLU A 132 14.98 -10.47 -5.52
C GLU A 132 15.46 -10.12 -4.11
N SER A 133 16.63 -10.62 -3.71
CA SER A 133 17.26 -10.31 -2.42
C SER A 133 17.55 -8.80 -2.28
N GLU A 134 18.07 -8.16 -3.33
CA GLU A 134 18.33 -6.71 -3.38
C GLU A 134 17.02 -5.92 -3.23
N ARG A 135 15.94 -6.33 -3.90
CA ARG A 135 14.61 -5.72 -3.80
C ARG A 135 14.02 -5.86 -2.38
N LEU A 136 14.10 -7.04 -1.79
CA LEU A 136 13.61 -7.28 -0.43
C LEU A 136 14.41 -6.46 0.59
N SER A 137 15.73 -6.40 0.45
CA SER A 137 16.61 -5.59 1.28
C SER A 137 16.29 -4.09 1.18
N ALA A 138 16.04 -3.57 -0.02
CA ALA A 138 15.60 -2.19 -0.22
C ALA A 138 14.27 -1.92 0.50
N ARG A 139 13.27 -2.80 0.32
CA ARG A 139 11.97 -2.69 1.00
C ARG A 139 12.10 -2.72 2.52
N THR A 140 12.95 -3.58 3.07
CA THR A 140 13.22 -3.63 4.51
C THR A 140 13.84 -2.32 5.01
N ARG A 141 14.77 -1.71 4.26
CA ARG A 141 15.35 -0.41 4.60
C ARG A 141 14.32 0.71 4.59
N THR A 142 13.50 0.82 3.54
CA THR A 142 12.41 1.81 3.46
C THR A 142 11.44 1.64 4.63
N MET A 143 11.01 0.40 4.91
CA MET A 143 10.08 0.12 6.01
C MET A 143 10.65 0.59 7.37
N ARG A 144 11.93 0.35 7.63
CA ARG A 144 12.58 0.83 8.86
C ARG A 144 12.61 2.36 8.92
N GLY A 145 12.95 3.03 7.82
CA GLY A 145 12.92 4.50 7.76
C GLY A 145 11.53 5.08 8.02
N VAL A 146 10.47 4.47 7.47
CA VAL A 146 9.08 4.86 7.75
C VAL A 146 8.74 4.69 9.24
N MET A 147 9.17 3.58 9.85
CA MET A 147 8.98 3.36 11.29
C MET A 147 9.72 4.41 12.13
N ASP A 148 10.93 4.81 11.73
CA ASP A 148 11.69 5.85 12.44
C ASP A 148 10.99 7.21 12.35
N ARG A 149 10.48 7.60 11.18
CA ARG A 149 9.63 8.80 11.03
C ARG A 149 8.37 8.75 11.89
N LEU A 150 7.68 7.61 11.92
CA LEU A 150 6.49 7.43 12.77
C LEU A 150 6.81 7.53 14.26
N ARG A 151 7.99 7.06 14.70
CA ARG A 151 8.44 7.25 16.09
C ARG A 151 8.67 8.72 16.42
N THR A 152 9.15 9.52 15.46
CA THR A 152 9.23 10.97 15.63
C THR A 152 7.84 11.59 15.76
N THR A 153 6.89 11.24 14.87
CA THR A 153 5.50 11.70 14.98
C THR A 153 4.86 11.29 16.30
N ARG A 154 5.13 10.07 16.79
CA ARG A 154 4.65 9.57 18.07
C ARG A 154 5.10 10.43 19.26
N GLN A 155 6.23 11.12 19.14
CA GLN A 155 6.81 11.98 20.17
C GLN A 155 6.41 13.46 20.01
N ASP A 156 5.72 13.79 18.93
CA ASP A 156 5.30 15.15 18.61
C ASP A 156 3.81 15.32 18.91
N ASP A 157 3.53 15.85 20.11
CA ASP A 157 2.17 16.08 20.58
C ASP A 157 1.39 17.06 19.69
N GLU A 158 2.06 18.02 19.05
CA GLU A 158 1.41 18.97 18.15
C GLU A 158 0.94 18.26 16.87
N THR A 159 1.79 17.45 16.27
CA THR A 159 1.40 16.63 15.11
C THR A 159 0.25 15.67 15.46
N LEU A 160 0.29 15.02 16.63
CA LEU A 160 -0.81 14.13 17.06
C LEU A 160 -2.11 14.89 17.28
N ARG A 161 -2.04 16.11 17.82
CA ARG A 161 -3.18 17.02 17.98
C ARG A 161 -3.79 17.41 16.65
N GLU A 162 -2.97 17.79 15.67
CA GLU A 162 -3.43 18.13 14.31
C GLU A 162 -4.16 16.94 13.66
N ILE A 163 -3.61 15.73 13.78
CA ILE A 163 -4.24 14.50 13.26
C ILE A 163 -5.61 14.28 13.91
N ALA A 164 -5.69 14.43 15.24
CA ALA A 164 -6.92 14.23 15.99
C ALA A 164 -8.00 15.27 15.62
N LEU A 165 -7.63 16.54 15.51
CA LEU A 165 -8.55 17.62 15.10
C LEU A 165 -9.05 17.41 13.69
N ARG A 166 -8.17 17.05 12.75
CA ARG A 166 -8.57 16.76 11.37
C ARG A 166 -9.50 15.56 11.29
N ALA A 167 -9.21 14.49 12.04
CA ALA A 167 -10.07 13.31 12.11
C ALA A 167 -11.46 13.64 12.68
N ARG A 168 -11.53 14.52 13.69
CA ARG A 168 -12.79 15.04 14.22
C ARG A 168 -13.57 15.80 13.17
N ASP A 169 -12.92 16.75 12.48
CA ASP A 169 -13.59 17.60 11.50
C ASP A 169 -14.12 16.80 10.31
N ASP A 170 -13.34 15.84 9.82
CA ASP A 170 -13.77 14.92 8.78
C ASP A 170 -14.94 14.03 9.25
N THR A 171 -14.91 13.58 10.51
CA THR A 171 -16.02 12.82 11.11
C THR A 171 -17.29 13.66 11.18
N LEU A 172 -17.19 14.90 11.68
CA LEU A 172 -18.33 15.80 11.80
C LEU A 172 -18.92 16.12 10.43
N ALA A 173 -18.06 16.39 9.44
CA ALA A 173 -18.49 16.59 8.06
C ALA A 173 -19.29 15.37 7.58
N GLU A 174 -18.77 14.15 7.72
CA GLU A 174 -19.46 12.94 7.28
C GLU A 174 -20.77 12.67 8.02
N LEU A 175 -20.82 12.89 9.33
CA LEU A 175 -22.04 12.72 10.12
C LEU A 175 -23.12 13.74 9.72
N VAL A 176 -22.75 14.99 9.44
CA VAL A 176 -23.66 16.00 8.93
C VAL A 176 -24.17 15.61 7.54
N HIS A 177 -23.30 15.19 6.63
CA HIS A 177 -23.71 14.71 5.31
C HIS A 177 -24.65 13.50 5.43
N ALA A 178 -24.34 12.53 6.29
CA ALA A 178 -25.19 11.36 6.52
C ALA A 178 -26.58 11.72 7.08
N ARG A 179 -26.69 12.81 7.85
CA ARG A 179 -27.96 13.34 8.34
C ARG A 179 -28.79 14.05 7.26
N LEU A 180 -28.12 14.61 6.25
CA LEU A 180 -28.76 15.29 5.11
C LEU A 180 -29.24 14.31 4.03
N ILE A 181 -28.73 13.08 4.00
CA ILE A 181 -29.29 12.02 3.15
C ILE A 181 -30.69 11.68 3.69
N PRO A 182 -31.77 11.84 2.92
CA PRO A 182 -33.11 11.45 3.35
C PRO A 182 -33.09 9.96 3.67
N ARG A 183 -33.18 9.61 4.95
CA ARG A 183 -33.52 8.24 5.34
C ARG A 183 -34.96 8.07 4.88
N ARG A 184 -35.19 7.36 3.76
CA ARG A 184 -36.54 6.85 3.48
C ARG A 184 -36.97 6.11 4.73
N ALA A 185 -37.95 6.67 5.44
CA ALA A 185 -38.64 5.91 6.46
C ALA A 185 -39.07 4.61 5.78
N ILE A 186 -38.90 3.48 6.47
CA ILE A 186 -39.59 2.25 6.07
C ILE A 186 -41.06 2.56 6.31
N VAL A 187 -41.69 3.23 5.35
CA VAL A 187 -43.14 3.34 5.27
C VAL A 187 -43.57 1.92 4.96
N GLN A 188 -44.14 1.23 5.95
CA GLN A 188 -44.92 0.04 5.66
C GLN A 188 -46.15 0.53 4.88
N GLN A 189 -45.99 0.66 3.56
CA GLN A 189 -47.09 0.92 2.67
C GLN A 189 -48.00 -0.30 2.75
N THR A 190 -49.27 -0.06 3.02
CA THR A 190 -50.28 -1.11 2.88
C THR A 190 -50.29 -1.61 1.43
N GLU A 191 -50.69 -2.85 1.19
CA GLU A 191 -50.73 -3.41 -0.18
C GLU A 191 -51.59 -2.55 -1.13
N GLU A 192 -52.57 -1.83 -0.58
CA GLU A 192 -53.48 -0.94 -1.31
C GLU A 192 -52.79 0.36 -1.73
N GLU A 193 -52.04 1.00 -0.83
CA GLU A 193 -51.20 2.17 -1.15
C GLU A 193 -50.08 1.83 -2.13
N GLN A 194 -49.52 0.61 -2.04
CA GLN A 194 -48.53 0.13 -3.00
C GLN A 194 -49.16 -0.08 -4.39
N ARG A 195 -50.39 -0.57 -4.47
CA ARG A 195 -51.13 -0.70 -5.74
C ARG A 195 -51.46 0.66 -6.35
N GLU A 196 -51.89 1.64 -5.55
CA GLU A 196 -52.13 3.01 -6.02
C GLU A 196 -50.86 3.68 -6.50
N ALA A 197 -49.73 3.52 -5.79
CA ALA A 197 -48.44 4.06 -6.20
C ALA A 197 -47.96 3.43 -7.52
N ILE A 198 -48.11 2.10 -7.69
CA ILE A 198 -47.78 1.42 -8.95
C ILE A 198 -48.69 1.89 -10.09
N ALA A 199 -49.98 2.12 -9.81
CA ALA A 199 -50.92 2.63 -10.81
C ALA A 199 -50.56 4.07 -11.24
N GLY A 200 -50.18 4.94 -10.30
CA GLY A 200 -49.70 6.30 -10.58
C GLY A 200 -48.44 6.29 -11.44
N VAL A 201 -47.44 5.49 -11.06
CA VAL A 201 -46.19 5.36 -11.83
C VAL A 201 -46.45 4.80 -13.23
N LYS A 202 -47.37 3.83 -13.38
CA LYS A 202 -47.74 3.30 -14.71
C LYS A 202 -48.45 4.35 -15.58
N ALA A 203 -49.31 5.18 -15.00
CA ALA A 203 -49.99 6.26 -15.72
C ALA A 203 -49.01 7.34 -16.18
N ASP A 204 -48.05 7.72 -15.33
CA ASP A 204 -47.00 8.67 -15.68
C ASP A 204 -46.05 8.10 -16.75
N LEU A 205 -45.71 6.81 -16.67
CA LEU A 205 -44.89 6.14 -17.69
C LEU A 205 -45.62 6.04 -19.04
N ALA A 206 -46.92 5.76 -19.04
CA ALA A 206 -47.73 5.75 -20.26
C ALA A 206 -47.80 7.14 -20.91
N ARG A 207 -47.97 8.19 -20.11
CA ARG A 207 -47.95 9.58 -20.59
C ARG A 207 -46.59 9.96 -21.18
N LEU A 208 -45.49 9.58 -20.52
CA LEU A 208 -44.14 9.81 -21.02
C LEU A 208 -43.84 9.02 -22.31
N LEU A 209 -44.39 7.81 -22.46
CA LEU A 209 -44.23 7.02 -23.69
C LEU A 209 -45.07 7.58 -24.84
N GLU A 210 -46.30 8.04 -24.58
CA GLU A 210 -47.13 8.75 -25.56
C GLU A 210 -46.47 10.07 -26.03
N GLU A 211 -45.83 10.80 -25.11
CA GLU A 211 -45.04 11.99 -25.44
C GLU A 211 -43.80 11.68 -26.28
N HIS A 212 -43.26 10.46 -26.19
CA HIS A 212 -42.03 10.04 -26.87
C HIS A 212 -42.27 9.31 -28.21
N GLU A 213 -43.47 8.75 -28.43
CA GLU A 213 -43.89 8.14 -29.70
C GLU A 213 -44.54 9.14 -30.68
N GLY A 214 -44.73 10.40 -30.26
CA GLY A 214 -45.25 11.49 -31.10
C GLY A 214 -44.24 12.17 -32.05
N TYR A 215 -43.07 11.57 -32.30
CA TYR A 215 -42.04 12.02 -33.25
C TYR A 215 -41.65 10.94 -34.26
#